data_AF-A0A0B1SF74-F1
#
_entry.id   AF-A0A0B1SF74-F1
#
_cell.length_a   1.000
_cell.length_b   1.000
_cell.length_c   1.000
_cell.angle_alpha   90.00
_cell.angle_beta   90.00
_cell.angle_gamma   90.00
#
_symmetry.space_group_name_H-M   'P 1'
#
loop_
_entity.id
_entity.type
_entity.pdbx_description
1 polymer ?
#
loop_
_entity_poly.entity_id
_entity_poly.type
_entity_poly.pdbx_seq_one_letter_code
_entity_poly.pdbx_strand_id
1 'polypeptide(L)'
;MNNSSNLDSPLAILRLARNSVRPVIVHDCLGISRAACVVAIEIAICNIIKGPTYKHPIQKAVHFLRRQRPFSVETPMQFIFIHRCVQKFFSKISGPVRGMSEDYQKWLTERAGRMFVDNLDAPVPGYRLLSPRVDPDLLRLVRRPQRPNVR
;
A
#
# COMPACT_ATOMS: atom_id res chain seq x y z
N MET A 1 15.31 -3.70 -14.10
CA MET A 1 14.57 -4.86 -13.53
C MET A 1 13.73 -4.37 -12.36
N ASN A 2 12.43 -4.69 -12.30
CA ASN A 2 11.56 -4.28 -11.21
C ASN A 2 11.72 -5.29 -10.04
N ASN A 3 12.38 -4.86 -8.95
CA ASN A 3 12.66 -5.70 -7.76
C ASN A 3 11.40 -6.15 -6.99
N SER A 4 10.20 -5.72 -7.38
CA SER A 4 8.92 -6.12 -6.75
C SER A 4 8.40 -7.49 -7.19
N SER A 5 9.12 -8.22 -8.06
CA SER A 5 8.78 -9.60 -8.42
C SER A 5 9.00 -10.59 -7.27
N ASN A 6 9.96 -10.30 -6.39
CA ASN A 6 10.31 -11.17 -5.27
C ASN A 6 9.32 -11.00 -4.12
N LEU A 7 8.30 -11.87 -4.10
CA LEU A 7 7.28 -11.92 -3.04
C LEU A 7 7.69 -12.84 -1.87
N ASP A 8 8.69 -13.71 -2.05
CA ASP A 8 9.06 -14.71 -1.05
C ASP A 8 9.96 -14.12 0.04
N SER A 9 10.85 -13.18 -0.30
CA SER A 9 11.75 -12.53 0.66
C SER A 9 11.04 -11.81 1.82
N PRO A 10 10.04 -10.93 1.58
CA PRO A 10 9.32 -10.28 2.70
C PRO A 10 8.59 -11.31 3.57
N LEU A 11 8.02 -12.37 2.98
CA LEU A 11 7.33 -13.42 3.72
C LEU A 11 8.29 -14.26 4.57
N ALA A 12 9.50 -14.51 4.07
CA ALA A 12 10.55 -15.20 4.80
C ALA A 12 11.01 -14.40 6.04
N ILE A 13 11.25 -13.10 5.89
CA ILE A 13 11.62 -12.21 7.01
C ILE A 13 10.48 -12.15 8.04
N LEU A 14 9.23 -12.03 7.60
CA LEU A 14 8.07 -12.05 8.50
C LEU A 14 7.93 -13.38 9.24
N ARG A 15 8.28 -14.51 8.61
CA ARG A 15 8.31 -15.81 9.29
C ARG A 15 9.31 -15.82 10.44
N LEU A 16 10.49 -15.23 10.25
CA LEU A 16 11.49 -15.09 11.31
C LEU A 16 11.00 -14.13 12.41
N ALA A 17 10.41 -12.99 12.02
CA ALA A 17 9.90 -12.00 12.95
C ALA A 17 8.80 -12.56 13.87
N ARG A 18 7.91 -13.43 13.35
CA ARG A 18 6.86 -14.08 14.14
C ARG A 18 7.38 -15.00 15.26
N ASN A 19 8.63 -15.46 15.17
CA ASN A 19 9.26 -16.27 16.22
C ASN A 19 9.93 -15.42 17.31
N SER A 20 9.90 -14.09 17.22
CA SER A 20 10.48 -13.20 18.22
C SER A 20 9.55 -13.06 19.42
N VAL A 21 10.11 -13.19 20.63
CA VAL A 21 9.44 -12.89 21.91
C VAL A 21 9.48 -11.40 22.28
N ARG A 22 10.22 -10.59 21.51
CA ARG A 22 10.40 -9.15 21.73
C ARG A 22 9.91 -8.36 20.51
N PRO A 23 9.57 -7.06 20.69
CA PRO A 23 9.24 -6.20 19.56
C PRO A 23 10.33 -6.22 18.49
N VAL A 24 9.93 -6.36 17.23
CA VAL A 24 10.84 -6.41 16.08
C VAL A 24 10.99 -5.02 15.48
N ILE A 25 12.23 -4.56 15.35
CA ILE A 25 12.54 -3.27 14.72
C ILE A 25 12.62 -3.48 13.21
N VAL A 26 11.79 -2.74 12.47
CA VAL A 26 11.80 -2.71 11.00
C VAL A 26 12.06 -1.27 10.57
N HIS A 27 13.12 -1.04 9.80
CA HIS A 27 13.45 0.28 9.29
C HIS A 27 13.92 0.23 7.83
N ASP A 28 13.83 1.39 7.18
CA ASP A 28 14.51 1.68 5.92
C ASP A 28 15.22 3.03 6.08
N CYS A 29 15.14 3.95 5.13
CA CYS A 29 15.69 5.30 5.26
C CYS A 29 14.83 6.21 6.16
N LEU A 30 13.50 6.18 5.99
CA LEU A 30 12.56 7.05 6.72
C LEU A 30 11.56 6.26 7.59
N GLY A 31 11.57 4.93 7.44
CA GLY A 31 10.70 3.93 8.04
C GLY A 31 9.23 4.01 7.62
N ILE A 32 8.91 4.77 6.57
CA ILE A 32 7.53 4.93 6.06
C ILE A 32 7.30 4.24 4.70
N SER A 33 8.36 3.72 4.07
CA SER A 33 8.32 3.21 2.71
C SER A 33 8.30 1.67 2.67
N ARG A 34 9.43 1.03 2.37
CA ARG A 34 9.63 -0.42 2.33
C ARG A 34 9.41 -1.05 3.70
N ALA A 35 9.87 -0.39 4.76
CA ALA A 35 9.66 -0.84 6.14
C ALA A 35 8.16 -0.92 6.47
N ALA A 36 7.41 0.13 6.13
CA ALA A 36 5.97 0.17 6.33
C ALA A 36 5.24 -0.91 5.52
N CYS A 37 5.71 -1.26 4.32
CA CYS A 37 5.13 -2.34 3.53
C CYS A 37 5.19 -3.67 4.27
N VAL A 38 6.35 -4.02 4.83
CA VAL A 38 6.54 -5.27 5.58
C VAL A 38 5.62 -5.32 6.81
N VAL A 39 5.54 -4.21 7.55
CA VAL A 39 4.65 -4.10 8.71
C VAL A 39 3.17 -4.19 8.32
N ALA A 40 2.76 -3.53 7.24
CA ALA A 40 1.39 -3.59 6.74
C ALA A 40 0.99 -4.98 6.25
N ILE A 41 1.90 -5.73 5.62
CA ILE A 41 1.70 -7.13 5.23
C ILE A 41 1.40 -7.97 6.48
N GLU A 42 2.18 -7.81 7.55
CA GLU A 42 1.98 -8.59 8.78
C GLU A 42 0.65 -8.25 9.45
N ILE A 43 0.32 -6.96 9.58
CA ILE A 43 -0.97 -6.54 10.15
C ILE A 43 -2.13 -7.12 9.33
N ALA A 44 -2.05 -7.09 8.00
CA ALA A 44 -3.08 -7.64 7.13
C ALA A 44 -3.24 -9.16 7.31
N ILE A 45 -2.13 -9.92 7.32
CA ILE A 45 -2.13 -11.36 7.54
C ILE A 45 -2.73 -11.69 8.91
N CYS A 46 -2.25 -11.03 9.97
CA CYS A 46 -2.76 -11.25 11.33
C CYS A 46 -4.26 -10.94 11.44
N ASN A 47 -4.73 -9.85 10.83
CA ASN A 47 -6.15 -9.49 10.86
C ASN A 47 -7.03 -10.51 10.14
N ILE A 48 -6.56 -11.06 9.01
CA ILE A 48 -7.29 -12.09 8.27
C ILE A 48 -7.33 -13.40 9.07
N ILE A 49 -6.21 -13.81 9.69
CA ILE A 49 -6.14 -15.04 10.49
C ILE A 49 -6.96 -14.95 11.78
N LYS A 50 -6.88 -13.82 12.50
CA LYS A 50 -7.59 -13.63 13.78
C LYS A 50 -9.10 -13.49 13.60
N GLY A 51 -9.54 -12.94 12.48
CA GLY A 51 -10.93 -12.57 12.25
C GLY A 51 -11.42 -11.45 13.19
N PRO A 52 -12.64 -10.93 12.99
CA PRO A 52 -13.53 -11.17 11.84
C PRO A 52 -12.95 -10.57 10.54
N THR A 53 -13.24 -11.21 9.40
CA THR A 53 -12.73 -10.78 8.10
C THR A 53 -13.41 -9.48 7.65
N TYR A 54 -12.62 -8.42 7.48
CA TYR A 54 -13.10 -7.17 6.90
C TYR A 54 -13.21 -7.28 5.37
N LYS A 55 -14.14 -6.52 4.78
CA LYS A 55 -14.27 -6.40 3.31
C LYS A 55 -12.97 -5.93 2.63
N HIS A 56 -12.23 -5.03 3.29
CA HIS A 56 -10.97 -4.46 2.78
C HIS A 56 -9.85 -4.59 3.83
N PRO A 57 -9.32 -5.81 4.05
CA PRO A 57 -8.41 -6.08 5.17
C PRO A 57 -7.07 -5.33 5.03
N ILE A 58 -6.55 -5.22 3.81
CA ILE A 58 -5.28 -4.55 3.53
C ILE A 58 -5.41 -3.04 3.65
N GLN A 59 -6.48 -2.44 3.13
CA GLN A 59 -6.76 -1.01 3.31
C GLN A 59 -6.88 -0.67 4.79
N LYS A 60 -7.56 -1.50 5.58
CA LYS A 60 -7.67 -1.32 7.03
C LYS A 60 -6.31 -1.43 7.72
N ALA A 61 -5.47 -2.38 7.33
CA ALA A 61 -4.11 -2.53 7.86
C ALA A 61 -3.26 -1.29 7.60
N VAL A 62 -3.28 -0.76 6.36
CA VAL A 62 -2.54 0.45 6.00
C VAL A 62 -3.07 1.68 6.73
N HIS A 63 -4.41 1.81 6.85
CA HIS A 63 -5.01 2.92 7.61
C HIS A 63 -4.61 2.86 9.09
N PHE A 64 -4.67 1.68 9.70
CA PHE A 64 -4.21 1.48 11.07
C PHE A 64 -2.73 1.85 11.22
N LEU A 65 -1.87 1.41 10.30
CA LEU A 65 -0.45 1.76 10.31
C LEU A 65 -0.23 3.28 10.19
N ARG A 66 -0.97 3.96 9.31
CA ARG A 66 -0.89 5.42 9.12
C ARG A 66 -1.34 6.22 10.36
N ARG A 67 -2.23 5.66 11.18
CA ARG A 67 -2.61 6.26 12.47
C ARG A 67 -1.47 6.21 13.49
N GLN A 68 -0.61 5.20 13.42
CA GLN A 68 0.55 5.05 14.32
C GLN A 68 1.79 5.76 13.79
N ARG A 69 1.99 5.73 12.47
CA ARG A 69 3.10 6.38 11.77
C ARG A 69 2.61 7.06 10.50
N PRO A 70 2.45 8.39 10.50
CA PRO A 70 1.96 9.15 9.36
C PRO A 70 2.76 8.85 8.07
N PHE A 71 2.09 8.99 6.92
CA PHE A 71 2.68 8.80 5.58
C PHE A 71 3.20 7.39 5.27
N SER A 72 2.96 6.41 6.15
CA SER A 72 3.29 5.00 5.88
C SER A 72 2.64 4.49 4.59
N VAL A 73 3.41 3.78 3.77
CA VAL A 73 3.06 3.35 2.40
C VAL A 73 2.87 4.57 1.50
N GLU A 74 3.97 5.02 0.90
CA GLU A 74 4.09 6.28 0.14
C GLU A 74 3.48 6.19 -1.26
N THR A 75 3.58 5.04 -1.93
CA THR A 75 3.23 4.93 -3.35
C THR A 75 2.16 3.86 -3.62
N PRO A 76 1.33 4.02 -4.66
CA PRO A 76 0.40 2.96 -5.07
C PRO A 76 1.08 1.64 -5.44
N MET A 77 2.31 1.67 -5.95
CA MET A 77 3.10 0.45 -6.22
C MET A 77 3.36 -0.34 -4.94
N GLN A 78 3.69 0.36 -3.84
CA GLN A 78 3.87 -0.27 -2.53
C GLN A 78 2.56 -0.85 -2.00
N PHE A 79 1.45 -0.12 -2.15
CA PHE A 79 0.13 -0.62 -1.77
C PHE A 79 -0.23 -1.91 -2.52
N ILE A 80 -0.04 -1.93 -3.84
CA ILE A 80 -0.26 -3.13 -4.66
C ILE A 80 0.69 -4.24 -4.22
N PHE A 81 1.97 -3.95 -3.98
CA PHE A 81 2.94 -4.94 -3.50
C PHE A 81 2.48 -5.64 -2.22
N ILE A 82 1.88 -4.92 -1.27
CA ILE A 82 1.29 -5.50 -0.06
C ILE A 82 0.18 -6.51 -0.44
N HIS A 83 -0.73 -6.14 -1.36
CA HIS A 83 -1.75 -7.06 -1.87
C HIS A 83 -1.14 -8.33 -2.46
N ARG A 84 -0.10 -8.20 -3.29
CA ARG A 84 0.56 -9.35 -3.91
C ARG A 84 1.18 -10.28 -2.86
N CYS A 85 1.83 -9.72 -1.84
CA CYS A 85 2.45 -10.48 -0.75
C CYS A 85 1.42 -11.23 0.10
N VAL A 86 0.34 -10.55 0.51
CA VAL A 86 -0.73 -11.16 1.30
C VAL A 86 -1.39 -12.28 0.52
N GLN A 87 -1.69 -12.06 -0.76
CA GLN A 87 -2.25 -13.10 -1.61
C GLN A 87 -1.30 -14.30 -1.78
N LYS A 88 0.00 -14.06 -2.01
CA LYS A 88 1.01 -15.12 -2.08
C LYS A 88 1.11 -15.93 -0.78
N PHE A 89 0.92 -15.29 0.37
CA PHE A 89 0.87 -15.99 1.66
C PHE A 89 -0.32 -16.95 1.73
N PHE A 90 -1.52 -16.49 1.35
CA PHE A 90 -2.73 -17.31 1.39
C PHE A 90 -2.87 -18.28 0.19
N SER A 91 -2.09 -18.10 -0.89
CA SER A 91 -2.21 -18.97 -2.07
C SER A 91 -1.86 -20.43 -1.78
N LYS A 92 -1.08 -20.70 -0.73
CA LYS A 92 -0.79 -22.05 -0.26
C LYS A 92 -1.98 -22.74 0.40
N ILE A 93 -2.95 -21.96 0.88
CA ILE A 93 -4.12 -22.45 1.63
C ILE A 93 -5.36 -22.45 0.73
N SER A 94 -5.62 -21.35 0.03
CA SER A 94 -6.85 -21.15 -0.76
C SER A 94 -6.66 -21.39 -2.27
N GLY A 95 -5.44 -21.75 -2.70
CA GLY A 95 -5.07 -21.80 -4.11
C GLY A 95 -4.80 -20.41 -4.71
N PRO A 96 -4.41 -20.34 -5.99
CA PRO A 96 -4.16 -19.07 -6.67
C PRO A 96 -5.47 -18.30 -6.88
N VAL A 97 -5.46 -17.01 -6.56
CA VAL A 97 -6.58 -16.10 -6.90
C VAL A 97 -6.59 -15.91 -8.42
N ARG A 98 -7.74 -16.18 -9.04
CA ARG A 98 -7.93 -16.06 -10.49
C ARG A 98 -7.76 -14.61 -10.93
N GLY A 99 -7.13 -14.41 -12.10
CA GLY A 99 -7.03 -13.10 -12.77
C GLY A 99 -6.04 -12.11 -12.17
N MET A 100 -5.56 -12.27 -10.94
CA MET A 100 -4.70 -11.24 -10.33
C MET A 100 -3.37 -11.03 -11.07
N SER A 101 -2.72 -12.10 -11.55
CA SER A 101 -1.47 -11.96 -12.31
C SER A 101 -1.68 -11.17 -13.61
N GLU A 102 -2.81 -11.40 -14.27
CA GLU A 102 -3.23 -10.71 -15.49
C GLU A 102 -3.57 -9.26 -15.19
N ASP A 103 -4.35 -9.00 -14.14
CA ASP A 103 -4.69 -7.65 -13.67
C ASP A 103 -3.45 -6.85 -13.29
N TYR A 104 -2.49 -7.49 -12.61
CA TYR A 104 -1.23 -6.86 -12.25
C TYR A 104 -0.39 -6.54 -13.49
N GLN A 105 -0.31 -7.46 -14.45
CA GLN A 105 0.41 -7.24 -15.69
C GLN A 105 -0.24 -6.12 -16.51
N LYS A 106 -1.57 -6.12 -16.61
CA LYS A 106 -2.35 -5.04 -17.24
C LYS A 106 -2.06 -3.71 -16.55
N TRP A 107 -2.10 -3.66 -15.22
CA TRP A 107 -1.78 -2.45 -14.46
C TRP A 107 -0.34 -1.98 -14.69
N LEU A 108 0.63 -2.90 -14.78
CA LEU A 108 2.02 -2.57 -15.11
C LEU A 108 2.15 -1.98 -16.52
N THR A 109 1.49 -2.58 -17.52
CA THR A 109 1.48 -2.09 -18.90
C THR A 109 0.83 -0.72 -19.00
N GLU A 110 -0.35 -0.55 -18.38
CA GLU A 110 -1.02 0.75 -18.29
C GLU A 110 -0.14 1.79 -17.60
N ARG A 111 0.57 1.41 -16.54
CA ARG A 111 1.49 2.30 -15.82
C ARG A 111 2.72 2.65 -16.65
N ALA A 112 3.30 1.71 -17.39
CA ALA A 112 4.42 1.98 -18.28
C ALA A 112 4.02 2.99 -19.38
N GLY A 113 2.79 2.90 -19.88
CA GLY A 113 2.20 3.89 -20.78
C GLY A 113 1.94 5.26 -20.15
N ARG A 114 2.08 5.43 -18.83
CA ARG A 114 1.98 6.75 -18.14
C ARG A 114 3.31 7.50 -18.08
N MET A 115 4.45 6.85 -18.38
CA MET A 115 5.77 7.49 -18.30
C MET A 115 6.05 8.47 -19.45
N PHE A 116 5.23 8.44 -20.50
CA PHE A 116 5.29 9.37 -21.62
C PHE A 116 4.03 10.24 -21.60
N VAL A 117 4.04 11.24 -20.74
CA VAL A 117 3.18 12.41 -20.95
C VAL A 117 3.96 13.29 -21.91
N ASP A 118 3.86 13.01 -23.21
CA ASP A 118 4.53 13.80 -24.25
C ASP A 118 4.03 15.26 -24.27
N ASN A 119 2.89 15.52 -23.63
CA ASN A 119 2.28 16.84 -23.51
C ASN A 119 1.85 17.10 -22.06
N LEU A 120 2.60 17.96 -21.37
CA LEU A 120 2.38 18.36 -19.96
C LEU A 120 0.97 18.91 -19.69
N ASP A 121 0.29 19.44 -20.71
CA ASP A 121 -1.05 20.03 -20.62
C ASP A 121 -2.17 19.01 -20.89
N ALA A 122 -1.84 17.77 -21.27
CA ALA A 122 -2.83 16.76 -21.56
C ALA A 122 -3.62 16.39 -20.28
N PRO A 123 -4.97 16.35 -20.34
CA PRO A 123 -5.77 15.97 -19.19
C PRO A 123 -5.52 14.49 -18.86
N VAL A 124 -4.86 14.23 -17.73
CA VAL A 124 -4.68 12.88 -17.21
C VAL A 124 -6.05 12.38 -16.72
N PRO A 125 -6.64 11.31 -17.30
CA PRO A 125 -7.90 10.76 -16.83
C PRO A 125 -7.86 10.47 -15.32
N GLY A 126 -8.92 10.79 -14.58
CA GLY A 126 -8.89 10.82 -13.10
C GLY A 126 -8.44 9.52 -12.43
N TYR A 127 -8.72 8.36 -13.02
CA TYR A 127 -8.28 7.04 -12.57
C TYR A 127 -6.78 6.75 -12.83
N ARG A 128 -6.10 7.61 -13.61
CA ARG A 128 -4.67 7.51 -13.97
C ARG A 128 -3.75 8.34 -13.07
N LEU A 129 -4.31 9.15 -12.17
CA LEU A 129 -3.56 9.95 -11.22
C LEU A 129 -2.99 9.05 -10.09
N LEU A 130 -1.66 9.07 -9.91
CA LEU A 130 -0.94 8.35 -8.84
C LEU A 130 -1.29 8.86 -7.43
N SER A 131 -1.64 10.14 -7.38
CA SER A 131 -2.22 10.88 -6.27
C SER A 131 -3.31 11.74 -6.89
N PRO A 132 -4.52 11.83 -6.31
CA PRO A 132 -5.54 12.77 -6.78
C PRO A 132 -4.92 14.17 -6.96
N ARG A 133 -5.26 14.91 -8.02
CA ARG A 133 -4.82 16.32 -8.17
C ARG A 133 -5.26 17.17 -6.96
N VAL A 134 -6.32 16.73 -6.29
CA VAL A 134 -6.87 17.28 -5.05
C VAL A 134 -7.22 16.10 -4.16
N ASP A 135 -6.54 15.97 -3.02
CA ASP A 135 -6.80 14.90 -2.04
C ASP A 135 -8.24 15.03 -1.49
N PRO A 136 -9.13 14.04 -1.67
CA PRO A 136 -10.49 14.09 -1.13
C PRO A 136 -10.52 14.13 0.40
N ASP A 137 -9.45 13.74 1.09
CA ASP A 137 -9.31 13.87 2.54
C ASP A 137 -8.90 15.30 2.98
N LEU A 138 -8.32 16.11 2.08
CA LEU A 138 -8.05 17.55 2.31
C LEU A 138 -9.32 18.41 2.17
N LEU A 139 -10.33 17.95 1.42
CA LEU A 139 -11.60 18.68 1.26
C LEU A 139 -12.47 18.69 2.53
N ARG A 140 -12.26 17.74 3.46
CA ARG A 140 -13.03 17.70 4.70
C ARG A 140 -12.44 18.52 5.85
N LEU A 141 -11.22 19.04 5.72
CA LEU A 141 -10.55 19.80 6.79
C LEU A 141 -10.33 21.29 6.48
N VAL A 142 -10.57 21.75 5.25
CA VAL A 142 -10.50 23.19 4.87
C VAL A 142 -11.90 23.81 4.76
N ARG A 143 -12.75 23.52 5.75
CA ARG A 143 -13.80 24.46 6.20
C ARG A 143 -13.47 24.94 7.60
N ARG A 144 -12.28 25.51 7.77
CA ARG A 144 -12.09 26.45 8.88
C ARG A 144 -12.62 27.80 8.41
N PRO A 145 -13.56 28.45 9.12
CA PRO A 145 -13.76 29.88 8.91
C PRO A 145 -12.40 30.56 9.07
N GLN A 146 -12.12 31.60 8.26
CA GLN A 146 -10.92 32.41 8.43
C GLN A 146 -10.77 32.77 9.92
N ARG A 147 -9.57 32.62 10.48
CA ARG A 147 -9.31 33.14 11.83
C ARG A 147 -9.57 34.65 11.78
N PRO A 148 -10.51 35.17 12.58
CA PRO A 148 -10.66 36.61 12.67
C PRO A 148 -9.37 37.15 13.28
N ASN A 149 -8.79 38.17 12.63
CA ASN A 149 -7.58 38.91 13.03
C ASN A 149 -6.24 38.37 12.52
N VAL A 150 -6.04 38.43 11.20
CA VAL A 150 -4.70 38.71 10.66
C VAL A 150 -4.83 40.00 9.85
N ARG A 151 -4.20 41.07 10.36
CA ARG A 151 -4.09 42.38 9.70
C ARG A 151 -3.22 42.27 8.45
#